data_AF-A0A2R6QG47-F1
#
_entry.id   AF-A0A2R6QG47-F1
#
_cell.length_a   1.000
_cell.length_b   1.000
_cell.length_c   1.000
_cell.angle_alpha   90.00
_cell.angle_beta   90.00
_cell.angle_gamma   90.00
#
_symmetry.space_group_name_H-M   'P 1'
#
loop_
_entity.id
_entity.type
_entity.pdbx_description
1 polymer ?
#
loop_
_entity_poly.entity_id
_entity_poly.type
_entity_poly.pdbx_seq_one_letter_code
_entity_poly.pdbx_strand_id
1 'polypeptide(L)'
;MGNLRRAMLTVSRILNSTAVNGGTTVPKLLIHSETLSRPFYGSFSRFCSYNQSVDVDLSSEESKRRLFNRLLYRSKQRGFLELDLVLGKWVEDHIHSMDENGIRSLVDVLDLENPDLWKWLSGQEQAPEPVIANPVFSALREKVMNNLDNHAAPETRATPGQPWVRGWDDFKKAKNSPITGNQ
;
A
#
# COMPACT_ATOMS: atom_id res chain seq x y z
N MET A 1 17.88 -24.97 -34.39
CA MET A 1 17.33 -25.46 -33.10
C MET A 1 16.47 -24.36 -32.51
N GLY A 2 15.24 -24.21 -33.02
CA GLY A 2 14.30 -23.17 -32.59
C GLY A 2 13.25 -23.75 -31.66
N ASN A 3 13.00 -23.10 -30.52
CA ASN A 3 11.95 -23.50 -29.58
C ASN A 3 10.86 -22.43 -29.55
N LEU A 4 9.77 -22.70 -30.26
CA LEU A 4 8.49 -22.01 -30.16
C LEU A 4 7.74 -22.53 -28.95
N ARG A 5 7.46 -21.69 -27.95
CA ARG A 5 6.50 -22.00 -26.88
C ARG A 5 5.18 -21.28 -27.16
N ARG A 6 4.17 -22.06 -27.57
CA ARG A 6 2.79 -21.63 -27.75
C ARG A 6 2.14 -21.43 -26.37
N ALA A 7 1.58 -20.25 -26.15
CA ALA A 7 0.65 -19.98 -25.05
C ALA A 7 -0.77 -20.45 -25.45
N MET A 8 -1.48 -21.10 -24.53
CA MET A 8 -2.92 -21.32 -24.65
C MET A 8 -3.64 -20.48 -23.60
N LEU A 9 -4.51 -19.59 -24.07
CA LEU A 9 -5.49 -18.86 -23.28
C LEU A 9 -6.79 -19.65 -23.33
N THR A 10 -7.28 -20.12 -22.18
CA THR A 10 -8.64 -20.63 -22.04
C THR A 10 -9.45 -19.67 -21.18
N VAL A 11 -10.29 -18.91 -21.87
CA VAL A 11 -11.27 -17.95 -21.31
C VAL A 11 -12.50 -18.74 -20.89
N SER A 12 -12.78 -18.82 -19.59
CA SER A 12 -14.06 -19.33 -19.07
C SER A 12 -15.06 -18.17 -19.01
N ARG A 13 -15.95 -18.09 -20.01
CA ARG A 13 -17.19 -17.29 -19.93
C ARG A 13 -18.16 -17.99 -18.99
N ILE A 14 -18.56 -17.32 -17.91
CA ILE A 14 -19.69 -17.75 -17.09
C ILE A 14 -20.90 -16.92 -17.51
N LEU A 15 -21.88 -17.59 -18.11
CA LEU A 15 -23.23 -17.08 -18.34
C LEU A 15 -24.07 -17.42 -17.10
N ASN A 16 -24.61 -16.40 -16.44
CA ASN A 16 -25.67 -16.55 -15.45
C ASN A 16 -27.02 -16.44 -16.17
N SER A 17 -27.89 -17.43 -16.00
CA SER A 17 -29.31 -17.33 -16.31
C SER A 17 -30.15 -17.80 -15.12
N THR A 18 -31.18 -17.02 -14.85
CA THR A 18 -32.11 -17.09 -13.72
C THR A 18 -33.29 -18.04 -14.00
N ALA A 19 -33.88 -18.53 -12.90
CA ALA A 19 -35.33 -18.69 -12.65
C ALA A 19 -35.97 -20.11 -12.59
N VAL A 20 -36.49 -20.40 -11.39
CA VAL A 20 -37.87 -20.83 -11.05
C VAL A 20 -38.27 -22.33 -11.04
N ASN A 21 -38.54 -22.79 -9.81
CA ASN A 21 -39.59 -23.65 -9.22
C ASN A 21 -40.00 -25.04 -9.79
N GLY A 22 -39.92 -26.04 -8.90
CA GLY A 22 -41.07 -26.87 -8.48
C GLY A 22 -41.14 -28.31 -9.00
N GLY A 23 -41.15 -29.31 -8.10
CA GLY A 23 -41.64 -30.67 -8.40
C GLY A 23 -40.93 -31.82 -7.68
N THR A 24 -41.72 -32.60 -6.95
CA THR A 24 -41.41 -33.71 -6.03
C THR A 24 -40.95 -35.02 -6.71
N THR A 25 -40.17 -35.85 -5.98
CA THR A 25 -40.11 -37.35 -5.92
C THR A 25 -38.71 -37.99 -6.02
N VAL A 26 -38.35 -38.74 -4.96
CA VAL A 26 -37.18 -39.66 -4.75
C VAL A 26 -37.37 -40.96 -5.58
N PRO A 27 -36.41 -41.92 -5.72
CA PRO A 27 -35.00 -41.98 -5.25
C PRO A 27 -33.98 -42.49 -6.31
N LYS A 28 -32.68 -42.26 -6.10
CA LYS A 28 -31.63 -42.95 -6.86
C LYS A 28 -30.36 -43.25 -6.05
N LEU A 29 -30.18 -44.55 -5.85
CA LEU A 29 -28.98 -45.37 -5.69
C LEU A 29 -27.61 -44.72 -5.38
N LEU A 30 -27.00 -45.37 -4.38
CA LEU A 30 -25.69 -45.23 -3.77
C LEU A 30 -24.54 -45.35 -4.77
N ILE A 31 -23.75 -44.27 -4.91
CA ILE A 31 -22.39 -44.30 -5.47
C ILE A 31 -21.48 -43.60 -4.46
N HIS A 32 -20.54 -44.36 -3.91
CA HIS A 32 -19.43 -43.89 -3.09
C HIS A 32 -18.66 -42.78 -3.83
N SER A 33 -18.54 -41.62 -3.20
CA SER A 33 -17.49 -40.66 -3.50
C SER A 33 -17.00 -40.07 -2.17
N GLU A 34 -15.74 -40.37 -1.85
CA GLU A 34 -15.06 -39.78 -0.71
C GLU A 34 -14.96 -38.27 -0.93
N THR A 35 -15.70 -37.53 -0.10
CA THR A 35 -15.62 -36.08 -0.06
C THR A 35 -14.47 -35.72 0.88
N LEU A 36 -13.38 -35.22 0.31
CA LEU A 36 -12.38 -34.45 1.05
C LEU A 36 -13.06 -33.16 1.54
N SER A 37 -13.61 -33.26 2.75
CA SER A 37 -14.00 -32.15 3.59
C SER A 37 -12.75 -31.30 3.85
N ARG A 38 -12.64 -30.18 3.15
CA ARG A 38 -11.68 -29.13 3.48
C ARG A 38 -12.39 -28.20 4.48
N PRO A 39 -12.06 -28.24 5.78
CA PRO A 39 -12.73 -27.37 6.73
C PRO A 39 -12.25 -25.93 6.49
N PHE A 40 -13.16 -25.13 5.96
CA PHE A 40 -13.26 -23.71 6.23
C PHE A 40 -13.65 -23.56 7.69
N TYR A 41 -12.68 -23.32 8.58
CA TYR A 41 -12.89 -22.55 9.80
C TYR A 41 -11.59 -21.84 10.19
N GLY A 42 -11.77 -20.57 10.54
CA GLY A 42 -10.74 -19.58 10.76
C GLY A 42 -9.62 -20.03 11.71
N SER A 43 -8.40 -19.73 11.29
CA SER A 43 -7.35 -19.32 12.22
C SER A 43 -7.01 -17.87 11.92
N PHE A 44 -8.00 -16.99 12.11
CA PHE A 44 -7.74 -15.58 12.40
C PHE A 44 -7.35 -15.50 13.86
N SER A 45 -6.07 -15.69 14.14
CA SER A 45 -5.35 -14.99 15.20
C SER A 45 -3.90 -15.47 15.15
N ARG A 46 -3.16 -15.01 14.15
CA ARG A 46 -1.78 -14.65 14.43
C ARG A 46 -1.85 -13.19 14.81
N PHE A 47 -2.21 -12.94 16.06
CA PHE A 47 -1.90 -11.68 16.73
C PHE A 47 -0.37 -11.56 16.61
N CYS A 48 0.11 -10.91 15.56
CA CYS A 48 1.51 -10.60 15.38
C CYS A 48 1.83 -9.52 16.40
N SER A 49 2.07 -9.92 17.65
CA SER A 49 2.96 -9.17 18.52
C SER A 49 4.39 -9.38 18.00
N TYR A 50 4.64 -8.92 16.77
CA TYR A 50 5.96 -8.97 16.18
C TYR A 50 6.61 -7.64 16.56
N ASN A 51 7.20 -7.60 17.76
CA ASN A 51 8.34 -6.70 18.00
C ASN A 51 9.43 -7.18 17.05
N GLN A 52 9.40 -6.72 15.80
CA GLN A 52 10.39 -7.10 14.80
C GLN A 52 11.58 -6.24 15.12
N SER A 53 12.34 -6.66 16.13
CA SER A 53 13.68 -6.13 16.30
C SER A 53 14.42 -6.51 15.03
N VAL A 54 14.39 -5.61 14.05
CA VAL A 54 15.24 -5.75 12.87
C VAL A 54 16.64 -5.78 13.42
N ASP A 55 17.29 -6.93 13.25
CA ASP A 55 18.67 -7.10 13.68
C ASP A 55 19.53 -6.25 12.74
N VAL A 56 19.86 -5.05 13.21
CA VAL A 56 20.69 -4.08 12.48
C VAL A 56 22.14 -4.51 12.71
N ASP A 57 22.59 -5.48 11.91
CA ASP A 57 23.99 -5.92 11.91
C ASP A 57 24.85 -4.97 11.07
N LEU A 58 25.57 -4.05 11.75
CA LEU A 58 26.58 -3.17 11.15
C LEU A 58 28.02 -3.66 11.37
N SER A 59 28.22 -4.87 11.87
CA SER A 59 29.56 -5.38 12.23
C SER A 59 30.47 -5.63 11.02
N SER A 60 29.87 -5.97 9.88
CA SER A 60 30.56 -6.26 8.62
C SER A 60 30.09 -5.33 7.51
N GLU A 61 31.03 -4.84 6.69
CA GLU A 61 30.73 -4.02 5.51
C GLU A 61 29.77 -4.72 4.53
N GLU A 62 29.88 -6.04 4.42
CA GLU A 62 28.99 -6.83 3.56
C GLU A 62 27.57 -6.94 4.15
N SER A 63 27.43 -7.10 5.46
CA SER A 63 26.12 -7.08 6.15
C SER A 63 25.46 -5.72 5.98
N LYS A 64 26.22 -4.63 6.21
CA LYS A 64 25.77 -3.24 6.04
C LYS A 64 25.30 -2.98 4.62
N ARG A 65 26.07 -3.38 3.61
CA ARG A 65 25.69 -3.23 2.19
C ARG A 65 24.38 -3.95 1.86
N ARG A 66 24.21 -5.19 2.34
CA ARG A 66 22.97 -5.97 2.12
C ARG A 66 21.77 -5.31 2.78
N LEU A 67 21.93 -4.83 4.01
CA LEU A 67 20.88 -4.10 4.72
C LEU A 67 20.48 -2.84 3.95
N PHE A 68 21.46 -2.05 3.50
CA PHE A 68 21.20 -0.81 2.77
C PHE A 68 20.48 -1.04 1.45
N ASN A 69 20.93 -2.03 0.67
CA ASN A 69 20.26 -2.40 -0.57
C ASN A 69 18.82 -2.86 -0.33
N ARG A 70 18.55 -3.59 0.76
CA ARG A 70 17.21 -4.04 1.13
C ARG A 70 16.30 -2.86 1.48
N LEU A 71 16.78 -1.92 2.29
CA LEU A 71 16.02 -0.73 2.68
C LEU A 71 15.75 0.18 1.48
N LEU A 72 16.75 0.41 0.65
CA LEU A 72 16.62 1.20 -0.58
C LEU A 72 15.59 0.56 -1.52
N TYR A 73 15.66 -0.76 -1.74
CA TYR A 73 14.68 -1.47 -2.55
C TYR A 73 13.27 -1.34 -1.98
N ARG A 74 13.09 -1.56 -0.66
CA ARG A 74 11.78 -1.45 0.00
C ARG A 74 11.22 -0.03 0.00
N SER A 75 12.07 0.99 -0.07
CA SER A 75 11.65 2.39 -0.20
C SER A 75 11.15 2.76 -1.60
N LYS A 76 11.57 2.02 -2.65
CA LYS A 76 11.29 2.31 -4.07
C LYS A 76 10.22 1.40 -4.71
N GLN A 77 9.75 0.38 -4.00
CA GLN A 77 8.93 -0.71 -4.56
C GLN A 77 7.63 -0.89 -3.78
N ARG A 78 6.89 0.20 -3.58
CA ARG A 78 5.64 0.20 -2.81
C ARG A 78 4.39 0.20 -3.68
N GLY A 79 4.54 0.49 -4.97
CA GLY A 79 3.42 0.57 -5.90
C GLY A 79 2.71 1.93 -5.86
N PHE A 80 3.31 2.92 -5.21
CA PHE A 80 2.81 4.30 -5.19
C PHE A 80 3.96 5.22 -5.61
N LEU A 81 3.94 5.64 -6.88
CA LEU A 81 5.09 6.26 -7.54
C LEU A 81 5.55 7.53 -6.82
N GLU A 82 4.61 8.35 -6.36
CA GLU A 82 4.84 9.59 -5.64
C GLU A 82 5.65 9.33 -4.36
N LEU A 83 5.24 8.32 -3.61
CA LEU A 83 5.87 7.93 -2.36
C LEU A 83 7.22 7.26 -2.65
N ASP A 84 7.32 6.42 -3.68
CA ASP A 84 8.57 5.77 -4.12
C ASP A 84 9.64 6.80 -4.53
N LEU A 85 9.24 7.89 -5.17
CA LEU A 85 10.15 8.99 -5.55
C LEU A 85 10.63 9.78 -4.32
N VAL A 86 9.71 10.15 -3.43
CA VAL A 86 10.02 10.94 -2.24
C VAL A 86 10.87 10.14 -1.25
N LEU A 87 10.42 8.94 -0.85
CA LEU A 87 11.16 8.09 0.08
C LEU A 87 12.44 7.57 -0.56
N GLY A 88 12.37 7.08 -1.79
CA GLY A 88 13.52 6.48 -2.47
C GLY A 88 14.69 7.45 -2.58
N LYS A 89 14.41 8.71 -2.95
CA LYS A 89 15.44 9.75 -3.02
C LYS A 89 15.98 10.12 -1.64
N TRP A 90 15.09 10.32 -0.66
CA TRP A 90 15.53 10.67 0.69
C TRP A 90 16.41 9.58 1.32
N VAL A 91 16.03 8.31 1.18
CA VAL A 91 16.80 7.18 1.70
C VAL A 91 18.17 7.10 1.00
N GLU A 92 18.22 7.26 -0.32
CA GLU A 92 19.48 7.24 -1.08
C GLU A 92 20.48 8.31 -0.58
N ASP A 93 19.99 9.51 -0.27
CA ASP A 93 20.81 10.63 0.21
C ASP A 93 21.30 10.45 1.66
N HIS A 94 20.55 9.75 2.52
CA HIS A 94 20.80 9.70 3.97
C HIS A 94 21.29 8.34 4.49
N ILE A 95 21.11 7.23 3.75
CA ILE A 95 21.38 5.87 4.25
C ILE A 95 22.84 5.64 4.63
N HIS A 96 23.76 6.34 3.97
CA HIS A 96 25.19 6.20 4.23
C HIS A 96 25.67 6.95 5.49
N SER A 97 24.92 7.97 5.95
CA SER A 97 25.26 8.82 7.09
C SER A 97 24.47 8.52 8.35
N MET A 98 23.42 7.68 8.27
CA MET A 98 22.59 7.32 9.41
C MET A 98 23.28 6.35 10.39
N ASP A 99 22.95 6.51 11.67
CA ASP A 99 23.30 5.63 12.77
C ASP A 99 22.31 4.46 12.89
N GLU A 100 22.60 3.50 13.79
CA GLU A 100 21.73 2.34 14.04
C GLU A 100 20.31 2.74 14.45
N ASN A 101 20.17 3.79 15.26
CA ASN A 101 18.86 4.27 15.69
C ASN A 101 18.11 4.90 14.53
N GLY A 102 18.77 5.70 13.69
CA GLY A 102 18.19 6.24 12.46
C GLY A 102 17.72 5.14 11.50
N ILE A 103 18.48 4.06 11.37
CA ILE A 103 18.09 2.90 10.55
C ILE A 103 16.84 2.20 11.13
N ARG A 104 16.75 2.03 12.46
CA ARG A 104 15.55 1.48 13.11
C ARG A 104 14.34 2.37 12.88
N SER A 105 14.51 3.67 13.10
CA SER A 105 13.46 4.66 12.82
C SER A 105 13.03 4.64 11.35
N LEU A 106 13.94 4.43 10.40
CA LEU A 106 13.60 4.28 8.99
C LEU A 106 12.79 3.01 8.74
N VAL A 107 13.17 1.88 9.33
CA VAL A 107 12.39 0.64 9.24
C VAL A 107 10.97 0.86 9.75
N ASP A 108 10.81 1.49 10.91
CA ASP A 108 9.49 1.77 11.50
C ASP A 108 8.61 2.58 10.54
N VAL A 109 9.18 3.58 9.87
CA VAL A 109 8.47 4.37 8.84
C VAL A 109 8.13 3.52 7.63
N LEU A 110 9.03 2.64 7.21
CA LEU A 110 8.82 1.75 6.06
C LEU A 110 7.76 0.67 6.35
N ASP A 111 7.47 0.34 7.60
CA ASP A 111 6.43 -0.65 7.91
C ASP A 111 5.02 -0.05 8.04
N LEU A 112 4.89 1.28 7.89
CA LEU A 112 3.60 1.96 7.79
C LEU A 112 2.88 1.68 6.46
N GLU A 113 1.55 1.72 6.50
CA GLU A 113 0.68 1.57 5.33
C GLU A 113 0.82 2.75 4.35
N ASN A 114 0.96 2.45 3.06
CA ASN A 114 1.25 3.47 2.04
C ASN A 114 0.20 4.60 1.96
N PRO A 115 -1.13 4.32 1.99
CA PRO A 115 -2.13 5.38 1.86
C PRO A 115 -2.07 6.37 3.02
N ASP A 116 -1.90 5.87 4.24
CA ASP A 116 -1.89 6.70 5.44
C ASP A 116 -0.57 7.47 5.56
N LEU A 117 0.56 6.81 5.26
CA LEU A 117 1.86 7.47 5.18
C LEU A 117 1.83 8.66 4.20
N TRP A 118 1.22 8.51 3.02
CA TRP A 118 1.11 9.60 2.06
C TRP A 118 0.22 10.75 2.55
N LYS A 119 -0.93 10.46 3.17
CA LYS A 119 -1.81 11.51 3.75
C LYS A 119 -1.08 12.34 4.80
N TRP A 120 -0.30 11.69 5.65
CA TRP A 120 0.45 12.35 6.70
C TRP A 120 1.61 13.19 6.15
N LEU A 121 2.35 12.66 5.17
CA LEU A 121 3.45 13.37 4.53
C LEU A 121 2.99 14.58 3.72
N SER A 122 1.82 14.50 3.08
CA SER A 122 1.24 15.59 2.28
C SER A 122 0.43 16.59 3.12
N GLY A 123 0.26 16.35 4.42
CA GLY A 123 -0.49 17.23 5.32
C GLY A 123 -2.02 17.15 5.20
N GLN A 124 -2.54 16.12 4.52
CA GLN A 124 -3.98 15.88 4.38
C GLN A 124 -4.62 15.46 5.71
N GLU A 125 -3.87 14.70 6.51
CA GLU A 125 -4.29 14.20 7.81
C GLU A 125 -3.16 14.36 8.83
N GLN A 126 -3.54 14.56 10.09
CA GLN A 126 -2.58 14.63 11.18
C GLN A 126 -2.06 13.23 11.51
N ALA A 127 -0.73 13.06 11.47
CA ALA A 127 -0.11 11.81 11.87
C ALA A 127 -0.36 11.51 13.36
N PRO A 128 -0.42 10.22 13.76
CA PRO A 128 -0.48 9.86 15.17
C PRO A 128 0.83 10.21 15.88
N GLU A 129 0.75 10.53 17.18
CA GLU A 129 1.89 10.89 18.04
C GLU A 129 3.13 9.97 17.91
N PRO A 130 3.02 8.62 17.91
CA PRO A 130 4.18 7.75 17.76
C PRO A 130 4.92 7.91 16.42
N VAL A 131 4.21 8.27 15.36
CA VAL A 131 4.80 8.49 14.03
C VAL A 131 5.47 9.86 13.97
N ILE A 132 4.88 10.88 14.60
CA ILE A 132 5.49 12.22 14.70
C ILE A 132 6.78 12.18 15.51
N ALA A 133 6.82 11.40 16.58
CA ALA A 133 8.00 11.25 17.43
C ALA A 133 9.21 10.65 16.69
N ASN A 134 8.98 9.98 15.55
CA ASN A 134 10.04 9.39 14.75
C ASN A 134 10.84 10.48 14.00
N PRO A 135 12.18 10.52 14.16
CA PRO A 135 13.02 11.55 13.55
C PRO A 135 13.04 11.46 12.01
N VAL A 136 13.01 10.24 11.46
CA VAL A 136 13.02 10.01 10.00
C VAL A 136 11.72 10.50 9.37
N PHE A 137 10.59 10.22 10.02
CA PHE A 137 9.29 10.73 9.56
C PHE A 137 9.25 12.26 9.56
N SER A 138 9.72 12.89 10.63
CA SER A 138 9.76 14.35 10.74
C SER A 138 10.62 14.99 9.63
N ALA A 139 11.81 14.43 9.37
CA ALA A 139 12.70 14.91 8.30
C ALA A 139 12.09 14.74 6.89
N LEU A 140 11.40 13.61 6.65
CA LEU A 140 10.67 13.37 5.41
C LEU A 140 9.52 14.35 5.22
N ARG A 141 8.72 14.55 6.26
CA ARG A 141 7.60 15.50 6.24
C ARG A 141 8.08 16.91 5.98
N GLU A 142 9.15 17.35 6.64
CA GLU A 142 9.78 18.65 6.38
C GLU A 142 10.22 18.79 4.92
N LYS A 143 10.87 17.76 4.36
CA LYS A 143 11.29 17.76 2.95
C LYS A 143 10.12 17.92 2.00
N VAL A 144 9.01 17.22 2.25
CA VAL A 144 7.79 17.31 1.44
C VAL A 144 7.13 18.67 1.58
N MET A 145 6.99 19.19 2.80
CA MET A 145 6.41 20.53 3.04
C MET A 145 7.21 21.62 2.35
N ASN A 146 8.55 21.59 2.48
CA ASN A 146 9.43 22.52 1.79
C ASN A 146 9.28 22.42 0.26
N ASN A 147 9.07 21.22 -0.29
CA ASN A 147 8.82 21.05 -1.72
C ASN A 147 7.48 21.67 -2.15
N LEU A 148 6.43 21.48 -1.35
CA LEU A 148 5.11 22.09 -1.59
C LEU A 148 5.16 23.62 -1.48
N ASP A 149 5.93 24.18 -0.55
CA ASP A 149 6.10 25.63 -0.42
C ASP A 149 6.83 26.26 -1.61
N ASN A 150 7.77 25.53 -2.22
CA ASN A 150 8.52 26.04 -3.36
C ASN A 150 7.82 25.85 -4.71
N HIS A 151 6.96 24.82 -4.84
CA HIS A 151 6.43 24.39 -6.14
C HIS A 151 4.91 24.36 -6.26
N ALA A 152 4.15 24.53 -5.16
CA ALA A 152 2.69 24.48 -5.17
C ALA A 152 2.05 25.76 -4.59
N ALA A 153 1.05 26.29 -5.29
CA ALA A 153 0.24 27.40 -4.79
C ALA A 153 -0.56 26.95 -3.55
N PRO A 154 -0.72 27.80 -2.52
CA PRO A 154 -1.44 27.44 -1.29
C PRO A 154 -2.90 27.05 -1.56
N GLU A 155 -3.53 27.63 -2.57
CA GLU A 155 -4.91 27.35 -2.97
C GLU A 155 -5.12 25.92 -3.50
N THR A 156 -4.07 25.31 -4.05
CA THR A 156 -4.13 23.94 -4.60
C THR A 156 -3.86 22.85 -3.55
N ARG A 157 -3.58 23.25 -2.30
CA ARG A 157 -3.28 22.30 -1.22
C ARG A 157 -4.55 21.66 -0.71
N ALA A 158 -4.43 20.40 -0.31
CA ALA A 158 -5.51 19.71 0.37
C ALA A 158 -5.78 20.38 1.73
N THR A 159 -7.05 20.64 2.02
CA THR A 159 -7.46 21.13 3.33
C THR A 159 -7.40 19.98 4.34
N PRO A 160 -6.76 20.17 5.51
CA PRO A 160 -6.67 19.11 6.50
C PRO A 160 -8.05 18.57 6.89
N GLY A 161 -8.21 17.25 6.87
CA GLY A 161 -9.46 16.58 7.27
C GLY A 161 -10.59 16.59 6.24
N GLN A 162 -10.38 17.16 5.03
CA GLN A 162 -11.32 16.98 3.92
C GLN A 162 -10.98 15.70 3.13
N PRO A 163 -11.97 14.86 2.78
CA PRO A 163 -11.71 13.70 1.92
C PRO A 163 -11.25 14.15 0.53
N TRP A 164 -10.50 13.29 -0.16
CA TRP A 164 -10.09 13.55 -1.55
C TRP A 164 -11.31 13.98 -2.38
N VAL A 165 -11.19 15.11 -3.07
CA VAL A 165 -12.14 15.47 -4.13
C VAL A 165 -11.98 14.41 -5.20
N ARG A 166 -12.85 13.41 -5.14
CA ARG A 166 -12.91 12.34 -6.12
C ARG A 166 -13.48 12.96 -7.39
N GLY A 167 -12.61 13.45 -8.27
CA GLY A 167 -12.97 14.03 -9.59
C GLY A 167 -13.66 13.03 -10.55
N TRP A 168 -14.11 11.90 -10.03
CA TRP A 168 -14.91 10.88 -10.71
C TRP A 168 -16.34 10.82 -10.18
N ASP A 169 -16.69 11.58 -9.13
CA ASP A 169 -18.06 11.72 -8.63
C ASP A 169 -18.86 12.81 -9.39
N ASP A 170 -18.27 13.41 -10.43
CA ASP A 170 -18.86 14.46 -11.27
C ASP A 170 -20.00 13.98 -12.19
N PHE A 171 -20.26 12.66 -12.26
CA PHE A 171 -21.26 12.09 -13.19
C PHE A 171 -22.73 12.31 -12.76
N LYS A 172 -23.00 13.03 -11.66
CA LYS A 172 -24.37 13.40 -11.28
C LYS A 172 -24.52 14.90 -11.05
N LYS A 173 -24.38 15.66 -12.13
CA LYS A 173 -24.73 17.08 -12.15
C LYS A 173 -26.26 17.23 -12.05
N ALA A 174 -26.78 17.43 -10.84
CA ALA A 174 -28.12 17.99 -10.66
C ALA A 174 -28.12 19.44 -11.19
N LYS A 175 -29.30 19.94 -11.59
CA LYS A 175 -29.49 21.20 -12.34
C LYS A 175 -28.91 22.47 -11.66
N ASN A 176 -28.44 22.38 -10.40
CA ASN A 176 -27.96 23.50 -9.58
C ASN A 176 -26.62 23.24 -8.84
N SER A 177 -25.78 22.30 -9.30
CA SER A 177 -24.48 22.06 -8.63
C SER A 177 -23.51 23.24 -8.85
N PRO A 178 -22.73 23.65 -7.82
CA PRO A 178 -21.73 24.71 -7.94
C PRO A 178 -20.71 24.39 -9.04
N ILE A 179 -20.30 25.41 -9.79
CA ILE A 179 -19.22 25.30 -10.79
C ILE A 179 -17.91 25.24 -10.02
N THR A 180 -17.27 24.06 -9.97
CA THR A 180 -15.92 23.95 -9.43
C THR A 180 -14.95 23.67 -10.57
N GLY A 181 -13.94 24.53 -10.73
CA GLY A 181 -12.79 24.29 -11.57
C GLY A 181 -12.34 25.55 -12.33
N ASN A 182 -11.24 26.15 -11.86
CA ASN A 182 -10.45 27.08 -12.67
C ASN A 182 -9.74 26.24 -13.74
N GLN A 183 -10.22 26.31 -14.98
CA GLN A 183 -9.47 25.93 -16.18
C GLN A 183 -8.64 27.11 -16.67
#